data_AF-A0AAD5ZBS6-F1
#
_entry.id   AF-A0AAD5ZBS6-F1
#
_cell.length_a   1.000
_cell.length_b   1.000
_cell.length_c   1.000
_cell.angle_alpha   90.00
_cell.angle_beta   90.00
_cell.angle_gamma   90.00
#
_symmetry.space_group_name_H-M   'P 1'
#
loop_
_entity.id
_entity.type
_entity.pdbx_description
1 polymer ?
#
loop_
_entity_poly.entity_id
_entity_poly.type
_entity_poly.pdbx_seq_one_letter_code
_entity_poly.pdbx_strand_id
1 'polypeptide(L)'
;MSKSAKTQNCFLYIDCGLGANSSSYVDTVTNLTFVSDEQFINTGKTAQILDKTAQPKEYQTLRYFPEPRHNGSRNCYTIRSLTVGSKYLIRATFFYGNYDNKNKLPTFSVYIGLNYWLFKNESTPSNTEYIFEATADYLQVCLVRVVFNDEDDGGDPFISSLHLRRLKKGMYDPFVSSEQSLFSEWRYPDDKYDRWWTSYPDEAAWTEISTNSPVAPDPVFETPSLVMQTAATPLTAKQPLIMEWTTNVNYYDNTHCVILHFAEIQDNTSKTDRREFNISAGGSLSSNPPYAPPLLSSQNIYFNYTLVNAYNITLEATSNSTLPPLQNAIELYRITPVPTPTYAQDVIAINSIKDEHSINLGWIGDPCSPYPWPEIACGNDFDITRITKM
;
A
#
# COMPACT_ATOMS: atom_id res chain seq x y z
N MET A 1 -30.38 1.19 -28.62
CA MET A 1 -29.49 0.07 -28.27
C MET A 1 -28.32 0.63 -27.48
N SER A 2 -28.46 0.75 -26.16
CA SER A 2 -27.37 1.23 -25.31
C SER A 2 -26.37 0.09 -25.11
N LYS A 3 -25.10 0.35 -25.43
CA LYS A 3 -24.01 -0.54 -25.03
C LYS A 3 -23.91 -0.44 -23.51
N SER A 4 -24.40 -1.47 -22.83
CA SER A 4 -24.07 -1.76 -21.44
C SER A 4 -22.55 -1.72 -21.29
N ALA A 5 -22.08 -0.83 -20.42
CA ALA A 5 -20.71 -0.86 -19.92
C ALA A 5 -20.50 -2.22 -19.28
N LYS A 6 -19.57 -3.01 -19.83
CA LYS A 6 -19.05 -4.19 -19.14
C LYS A 6 -18.56 -3.71 -17.77
N THR A 7 -19.16 -4.26 -16.73
CA THR A 7 -18.82 -4.07 -15.31
C THR A 7 -17.30 -4.02 -15.10
N GLN A 8 -16.78 -2.86 -14.71
CA GLN A 8 -15.45 -2.62 -14.14
C GLN A 8 -15.33 -3.28 -12.74
N ASN A 9 -15.64 -4.56 -12.62
CA ASN A 9 -15.77 -5.24 -11.32
C ASN A 9 -14.44 -5.54 -10.61
N CYS A 10 -13.30 -5.07 -11.13
CA CYS A 10 -11.97 -5.34 -10.57
C CYS A 10 -11.22 -4.10 -10.09
N PHE A 11 -11.65 -2.90 -10.48
CA PHE A 11 -10.86 -1.67 -10.40
C PHE A 11 -11.70 -0.49 -9.96
N LEU A 12 -11.23 0.27 -8.96
CA LEU A 12 -11.88 1.50 -8.51
C LEU A 12 -10.82 2.58 -8.32
N TYR A 13 -10.96 3.69 -9.04
CA TYR A 13 -10.07 4.85 -9.00
C TYR A 13 -10.89 6.07 -8.63
N ILE A 14 -10.62 6.65 -7.46
CA ILE A 14 -11.36 7.77 -6.91
C ILE A 14 -10.45 9.00 -6.94
N ASP A 15 -10.85 10.03 -7.66
CA ASP A 15 -10.25 11.37 -7.59
C ASP A 15 -10.99 12.16 -6.51
N CYS A 16 -10.30 12.42 -5.39
CA CYS A 16 -10.91 13.02 -4.22
C CYS A 16 -10.97 14.54 -4.39
N GLY A 17 -12.16 15.11 -4.37
CA GLY A 17 -12.37 16.52 -4.71
C GLY A 17 -12.78 16.77 -6.16
N LEU A 18 -12.93 15.72 -6.98
CA LEU A 18 -13.52 15.82 -8.31
C LEU A 18 -15.00 16.22 -8.19
N GLY A 19 -15.30 17.47 -8.53
CA GLY A 19 -16.62 18.06 -8.30
C GLY A 19 -17.76 17.37 -9.07
N ALA A 20 -18.98 17.46 -8.53
CA ALA A 20 -20.18 16.76 -8.99
C ALA A 20 -20.54 16.94 -10.48
N ASN A 21 -20.09 18.00 -11.13
CA ASN A 21 -20.33 18.25 -12.56
C ASN A 21 -19.51 17.34 -13.48
N SER A 22 -18.47 16.70 -12.95
CA SER A 22 -17.61 15.74 -13.65
C SER A 22 -17.64 14.42 -12.88
N SER A 23 -18.63 13.58 -13.16
CA SER A 23 -18.79 12.30 -12.44
C SER A 23 -17.61 11.34 -12.65
N SER A 24 -16.91 11.45 -13.78
CA SER A 24 -15.74 10.64 -14.10
C SER A 24 -14.89 11.25 -15.22
N TYR A 25 -13.66 10.76 -15.37
CA TYR A 25 -12.83 10.98 -16.56
C TYR A 25 -11.97 9.75 -16.84
N VAL A 26 -11.45 9.67 -18.07
CA VAL A 26 -10.46 8.66 -18.44
C VAL A 26 -9.08 9.31 -18.37
N ASP A 27 -8.20 8.74 -17.56
CA ASP A 27 -6.81 9.17 -17.48
C ASP A 27 -6.08 8.86 -18.79
N THR A 28 -5.33 9.82 -19.30
CA THR A 28 -4.70 9.71 -20.62
C THR A 28 -3.46 8.82 -20.62
N VAL A 29 -2.84 8.61 -19.46
CA VAL A 29 -1.62 7.81 -19.32
C VAL A 29 -1.98 6.33 -19.17
N THR A 30 -2.85 6.03 -18.22
CA THR A 30 -3.22 4.67 -17.85
C THR A 30 -4.49 4.18 -18.56
N ASN A 31 -5.27 5.06 -19.21
CA ASN A 31 -6.57 4.73 -19.79
C ASN A 31 -7.59 4.17 -18.76
N LEU A 32 -7.36 4.46 -17.47
CA LEU A 32 -8.24 4.07 -16.37
C LEU A 32 -9.31 5.14 -16.16
N THR A 33 -10.51 4.70 -15.77
CA THR A 33 -11.60 5.61 -15.43
C THR A 33 -11.51 6.00 -13.96
N PHE A 34 -11.28 7.28 -13.70
CA PHE A 34 -11.39 7.89 -12.39
C PHE A 34 -12.83 8.37 -12.17
N VAL A 35 -13.36 8.16 -10.99
CA VAL A 35 -14.70 8.60 -10.57
C VAL A 35 -14.60 9.60 -9.42
N SER A 36 -15.65 10.40 -9.26
CA SER A 36 -15.77 11.32 -8.12
C SER A 36 -15.93 10.56 -6.80
N ASP A 37 -15.46 11.18 -5.71
CA ASP A 37 -15.54 10.66 -4.35
C ASP A 37 -16.91 10.82 -3.67
N GLU A 38 -17.81 11.63 -4.23
CA GLU A 38 -19.10 12.00 -3.63
C GLU A 38 -20.00 10.81 -3.22
N GLN A 39 -19.85 9.64 -3.87
CA GLN A 39 -20.61 8.43 -3.52
C GLN A 39 -19.98 7.60 -2.39
N PHE A 40 -18.74 7.89 -2.01
CA PHE A 40 -17.98 7.14 -1.01
C PHE A 40 -17.88 7.88 0.32
N ILE A 41 -18.12 9.18 0.34
CA ILE A 41 -18.07 10.02 1.54
C ILE A 41 -19.04 11.19 1.40
N ASN A 42 -19.69 11.57 2.52
CA ASN A 42 -20.68 12.66 2.57
C ASN A 42 -20.22 13.86 3.41
N THR A 43 -19.00 13.83 3.93
CA THR A 43 -18.39 14.90 4.73
C THR A 43 -17.22 15.54 4.00
N GLY A 44 -16.68 16.61 4.59
CA GLY A 44 -15.55 17.34 4.06
C GLY A 44 -15.93 18.37 2.99
N LYS A 45 -14.90 19.05 2.50
CA LYS A 45 -14.97 20.08 1.47
C LYS A 45 -13.93 19.77 0.40
N THR A 46 -14.13 20.28 -0.80
CA THR A 46 -13.21 20.07 -1.93
C THR A 46 -12.39 21.33 -2.18
N ALA A 47 -11.11 21.16 -2.54
CA ALA A 47 -10.25 22.26 -2.92
C ALA A 47 -9.42 21.91 -4.16
N GLN A 48 -8.85 22.95 -4.77
CA GLN A 48 -7.86 22.83 -5.83
C GLN A 48 -6.52 23.25 -5.25
N ILE A 49 -5.44 22.58 -5.62
CA ILE A 49 -4.09 23.02 -5.27
C ILE A 49 -3.75 24.34 -5.98
N LEU A 50 -2.79 25.08 -5.43
CA LEU A 50 -2.39 26.37 -6.00
C LEU A 50 -1.59 26.22 -7.30
N ASP A 51 -0.63 25.29 -7.32
CA ASP A 51 0.19 25.02 -8.50
C ASP A 51 -0.12 23.63 -9.09
N LYS A 52 -0.76 23.63 -10.26
CA LYS A 52 -1.13 22.43 -11.00
C LYS A 52 -0.11 22.05 -12.07
N THR A 53 0.94 22.84 -12.23
CA THR A 53 1.92 22.68 -13.29
C THR A 53 2.62 21.34 -13.14
N ALA A 54 2.64 20.55 -14.22
CA ALA A 54 3.22 19.20 -14.24
C ALA A 54 2.63 18.22 -13.21
N GLN A 55 1.45 18.48 -12.66
CA GLN A 55 0.79 17.57 -11.71
C GLN A 55 -0.21 16.65 -12.43
N PRO A 56 -0.18 15.33 -12.15
CA PRO A 56 -1.26 14.41 -12.51
C PRO A 56 -2.63 14.96 -12.11
N LYS A 57 -3.66 14.62 -12.87
CA LYS A 57 -4.98 15.23 -12.71
C LYS A 57 -5.58 14.94 -11.33
N GLU A 58 -5.39 13.72 -10.84
CA GLU A 58 -5.79 13.25 -9.52
C GLU A 58 -5.05 13.91 -8.34
N TYR A 59 -4.02 14.71 -8.61
CA TYR A 59 -3.31 15.50 -7.60
C TYR A 59 -3.77 16.96 -7.60
N GLN A 60 -4.46 17.41 -8.65
CA GLN A 60 -4.86 18.82 -8.80
C GLN A 60 -6.02 19.20 -7.88
N THR A 61 -6.72 18.21 -7.36
CA THR A 61 -7.86 18.36 -6.46
C THR A 61 -7.65 17.52 -5.20
N LEU A 62 -8.28 17.93 -4.11
CA LEU A 62 -8.30 17.17 -2.87
C LEU A 62 -9.63 17.37 -2.15
N ARG A 63 -9.99 16.39 -1.32
CA ARG A 63 -11.00 16.57 -0.28
C ARG A 63 -10.31 16.76 1.07
N TYR A 64 -10.73 17.77 1.81
CA TYR A 64 -10.23 18.11 3.14
C TYR A 64 -11.35 18.14 4.17
N PHE A 65 -11.01 17.92 5.44
CA PHE A 65 -11.97 17.69 6.53
C PHE A 65 -11.81 18.72 7.65
N PRO A 66 -12.42 19.90 7.52
CA PRO A 66 -12.29 20.95 8.52
C PRO A 66 -13.01 20.63 9.83
N GLU A 67 -14.06 19.80 9.79
CA GLU A 67 -14.88 19.44 10.94
C GLU A 67 -15.01 17.91 11.08
N PRO A 68 -15.24 17.39 12.30
CA PRO A 68 -15.21 18.11 13.59
C PRO A 68 -13.76 18.36 14.07
N ARG A 69 -13.52 19.49 14.76
CA ARG A 69 -12.15 19.98 15.13
C ARG A 69 -11.48 19.35 16.36
N HIS A 70 -12.03 18.29 16.93
CA HIS A 70 -11.44 17.66 18.12
C HIS A 70 -10.35 16.64 17.76
N ASN A 71 -9.39 16.42 18.66
CA ASN A 71 -8.39 15.36 18.51
C ASN A 71 -9.10 13.98 18.43
N GLY A 72 -8.69 13.12 17.49
CA GLY A 72 -9.35 11.84 17.25
C GLY A 72 -10.61 11.92 16.39
N SER A 73 -11.04 13.11 15.96
CA SER A 73 -12.14 13.27 15.00
C SER A 73 -11.79 12.60 13.67
N ARG A 74 -12.70 11.78 13.16
CA ARG A 74 -12.46 10.96 11.98
C ARG A 74 -13.50 11.16 10.88
N ASN A 75 -13.03 11.12 9.64
CA ASN A 75 -13.87 11.15 8.44
C ASN A 75 -13.54 9.91 7.61
N CYS A 76 -14.55 9.11 7.29
CA CYS A 76 -14.36 7.77 6.74
C CYS A 76 -15.01 7.63 5.36
N TYR A 77 -14.20 7.29 4.37
CA TYR A 77 -14.70 6.76 3.09
C TYR A 77 -15.28 5.37 3.32
N THR A 78 -16.38 5.05 2.66
CA THR A 78 -16.96 3.70 2.67
C THR A 78 -17.01 3.14 1.25
N ILE A 79 -16.14 2.19 0.97
CA ILE A 79 -16.10 1.47 -0.31
C ILE A 79 -16.90 0.18 -0.14
N ARG A 80 -17.88 -0.07 -1.00
CA ARG A 80 -18.78 -1.23 -0.91
C ARG A 80 -18.53 -2.23 -2.04
N SER A 81 -19.21 -3.37 -1.97
CA SER A 81 -19.16 -4.45 -2.97
C SER A 81 -17.81 -5.19 -3.00
N LEU A 82 -17.16 -5.32 -1.84
CA LEU A 82 -15.98 -6.17 -1.70
C LEU A 82 -16.38 -7.64 -1.64
N THR A 83 -15.49 -8.51 -2.10
CA THR A 83 -15.64 -9.96 -1.97
C THR A 83 -14.93 -10.41 -0.70
N VAL A 84 -15.70 -10.86 0.29
CA VAL A 84 -15.16 -11.41 1.55
C VAL A 84 -14.15 -12.53 1.27
N GLY A 85 -13.03 -12.51 2.00
CA GLY A 85 -11.91 -13.44 1.84
C GLY A 85 -11.03 -13.18 0.61
N SER A 86 -11.30 -12.11 -0.16
CA SER A 86 -10.40 -11.68 -1.24
C SER A 86 -9.45 -10.61 -0.75
N LYS A 87 -8.23 -10.64 -1.28
CA LYS A 87 -7.22 -9.60 -1.03
C LYS A 87 -7.33 -8.46 -2.01
N TYR A 88 -7.03 -7.27 -1.51
CA TYR A 88 -7.05 -6.03 -2.25
C TYR A 88 -5.80 -5.22 -1.97
N LEU A 89 -5.24 -4.64 -3.02
CA LEU A 89 -4.26 -3.57 -2.92
C LEU A 89 -5.03 -2.24 -2.94
N ILE A 90 -4.86 -1.45 -1.90
CA ILE A 90 -5.36 -0.08 -1.82
C ILE A 90 -4.19 0.89 -1.84
N ARG A 91 -4.30 1.95 -2.64
CA ARG A 91 -3.33 3.05 -2.67
C ARG A 91 -4.04 4.34 -2.32
N ALA A 92 -3.44 5.13 -1.44
CA ALA A 92 -3.88 6.49 -1.15
C ALA A 92 -2.78 7.48 -1.53
N THR A 93 -3.19 8.60 -2.13
CA THR A 93 -2.28 9.71 -2.43
C THR A 93 -2.64 10.95 -1.63
N PHE A 94 -1.61 11.59 -1.09
CA PHE A 94 -1.73 12.81 -0.31
C PHE A 94 -0.84 13.88 -0.91
N PHE A 95 -1.44 14.86 -1.57
CA PHE A 95 -0.73 16.06 -1.98
C PHE A 95 -1.40 17.33 -1.47
N TYR A 96 -0.73 18.03 -0.54
CA TYR A 96 -1.27 19.24 0.10
C TYR A 96 -1.35 20.42 -0.89
N GLY A 97 -0.32 20.61 -1.71
CA GLY A 97 -0.28 21.64 -2.76
C GLY A 97 -0.58 23.07 -2.29
N ASN A 98 -0.43 23.33 -0.98
CA ASN A 98 -0.78 24.58 -0.30
C ASN A 98 -2.19 25.10 -0.65
N TYR A 99 -3.17 24.21 -0.81
CA TYR A 99 -4.51 24.55 -1.32
C TYR A 99 -5.23 25.68 -0.55
N ASP A 100 -4.90 25.89 0.72
CA ASP A 100 -5.51 26.91 1.59
C ASP A 100 -4.62 28.15 1.80
N ASN A 101 -3.47 28.22 1.13
CA ASN A 101 -2.51 29.32 1.19
C ASN A 101 -1.96 29.60 2.61
N LYS A 102 -2.04 28.63 3.53
CA LYS A 102 -1.51 28.77 4.90
C LYS A 102 -0.08 28.27 5.05
N ASN A 103 0.39 27.45 4.11
CA ASN A 103 1.68 26.79 4.14
C ASN A 103 1.95 26.05 5.47
N LYS A 104 0.89 25.49 6.06
CA LYS A 104 0.92 24.75 7.32
C LYS A 104 0.39 23.35 7.08
N LEU A 105 1.24 22.35 7.29
CA LEU A 105 0.88 20.96 7.05
C LEU A 105 -0.04 20.44 8.15
N PRO A 106 -1.15 19.79 7.78
CA PRO A 106 -2.01 19.14 8.74
C PRO A 106 -1.38 17.83 9.22
N THR A 107 -1.67 17.46 10.46
CA THR A 107 -1.21 16.25 11.12
C THR A 107 -2.37 15.31 11.36
N PHE A 108 -2.33 14.13 10.76
CA PHE A 108 -3.41 13.17 10.87
C PHE A 108 -2.93 11.74 10.63
N SER A 109 -3.67 10.79 11.18
CA SER A 109 -3.46 9.37 10.96
C SER A 109 -4.49 8.84 9.96
N VAL A 110 -4.12 7.79 9.24
CA VAL A 110 -5.00 7.10 8.30
C VAL A 110 -5.18 5.66 8.77
N TYR A 111 -6.41 5.16 8.70
CA TYR A 111 -6.78 3.81 9.11
C TYR A 111 -7.51 3.08 7.98
N ILE A 112 -7.24 1.78 7.84
CA ILE A 112 -7.94 0.86 6.94
C ILE A 112 -8.73 -0.13 7.80
N GLY A 113 -10.05 0.04 7.82
CA GLY A 113 -10.89 -0.56 8.85
C GLY A 113 -10.41 -0.11 10.23
N LEU A 114 -9.93 -1.06 11.03
CA LEU A 114 -9.35 -0.78 12.35
C LEU A 114 -7.82 -0.71 12.33
N ASN A 115 -7.19 -1.16 11.25
CA ASN A 115 -5.74 -1.19 11.15
C ASN A 115 -5.20 0.23 11.02
N TYR A 116 -4.27 0.59 11.90
CA TYR A 116 -3.45 1.78 11.69
C TYR A 116 -2.66 1.60 10.41
N TRP A 117 -2.82 2.52 9.46
CA TRP A 117 -2.06 2.52 8.24
C TRP A 117 -0.81 3.38 8.43
N LEU A 118 -0.98 4.70 8.57
CA LEU A 118 0.15 5.64 8.53
C LEU A 118 -0.19 6.98 9.19
N PHE A 119 0.83 7.80 9.42
CA PHE A 119 0.73 9.18 9.88
C PHE A 119 1.19 10.13 8.76
N LYS A 120 0.48 11.24 8.57
CA LYS A 120 0.76 12.27 7.56
C LYS A 120 1.14 13.59 8.19
N ASN A 121 2.23 14.16 7.68
CA ASN A 121 2.72 15.51 7.95
C ASN A 121 3.74 15.91 6.87
N GLU A 122 3.33 15.86 5.60
CA GLU A 122 4.23 16.10 4.46
C GLU A 122 3.56 16.91 3.36
N SER A 123 4.34 17.77 2.70
CA SER A 123 3.88 18.65 1.61
C SER A 123 3.98 18.00 0.24
N THR A 124 4.95 17.10 0.07
CA THR A 124 5.22 16.40 -1.18
C THR A 124 4.20 15.30 -1.41
N PRO A 125 3.83 15.00 -2.68
CA PRO A 125 2.95 13.89 -2.97
C PRO A 125 3.53 12.61 -2.38
N SER A 126 2.76 11.94 -1.55
CA SER A 126 3.11 10.62 -1.03
C SER A 126 2.07 9.60 -1.45
N ASN A 127 2.56 8.53 -2.06
CA ASN A 127 1.77 7.39 -2.47
C ASN A 127 2.08 6.25 -1.52
N THR A 128 1.04 5.78 -0.85
CA THR A 128 1.19 4.69 0.10
C THR A 128 0.23 3.57 -0.28
N GLU A 129 0.74 2.36 -0.28
CA GLU A 129 0.01 1.14 -0.58
C GLU A 129 -0.24 0.33 0.68
N TYR A 130 -1.37 -0.38 0.68
CA TYR A 130 -1.69 -1.38 1.68
C TYR A 130 -2.35 -2.59 1.04
N ILE A 131 -1.98 -3.79 1.49
CA ILE A 131 -2.66 -5.03 1.12
C ILE A 131 -3.45 -5.51 2.32
N PHE A 132 -4.76 -5.71 2.12
CA PHE A 132 -5.66 -6.24 3.13
C PHE A 132 -6.52 -7.36 2.57
N GLU A 133 -6.95 -8.27 3.45
CA GLU A 133 -8.02 -9.22 3.16
C GLU A 133 -9.37 -8.65 3.60
N ALA A 134 -10.35 -8.65 2.69
CA ALA A 134 -11.68 -8.15 2.99
C ALA A 134 -12.42 -9.10 3.96
N THR A 135 -12.68 -8.65 5.17
CA THR A 135 -13.46 -9.40 6.18
C THR A 135 -14.97 -9.11 6.11
N ALA A 136 -15.35 -8.06 5.38
CA ALA A 136 -16.73 -7.66 5.10
C ALA A 136 -16.89 -7.28 3.61
N ASP A 137 -18.13 -7.07 3.18
CA ASP A 137 -18.46 -6.59 1.82
C ASP A 137 -18.22 -5.08 1.63
N TYR A 138 -17.64 -4.43 2.63
CA TYR A 138 -17.23 -3.03 2.61
C TYR A 138 -15.85 -2.84 3.26
N LEU A 139 -15.20 -1.73 2.92
CA LEU A 139 -14.01 -1.22 3.58
C LEU A 139 -14.26 0.23 4.01
N GLN A 140 -13.74 0.59 5.18
CA GLN A 140 -13.63 1.99 5.59
C GLN A 140 -12.19 2.47 5.53
N VAL A 141 -11.98 3.65 4.95
CA VAL A 141 -10.69 4.36 5.00
C VAL A 141 -10.90 5.65 5.76
N CYS A 142 -10.36 5.74 6.97
CA CYS A 142 -10.64 6.83 7.89
C CYS A 142 -9.43 7.74 8.07
N LEU A 143 -9.63 9.05 7.88
CA LEU A 143 -8.66 10.08 8.21
C LEU A 143 -8.99 10.64 9.58
N VAL A 144 -8.04 10.54 10.51
CA VAL A 144 -8.20 10.86 11.93
C VAL A 144 -7.30 12.04 12.28
N ARG A 145 -7.88 13.17 12.67
CA ARG A 145 -7.14 14.38 13.08
C ARG A 145 -6.29 14.07 14.31
N VAL A 146 -5.02 14.49 14.27
CA VAL A 146 -4.08 14.40 15.39
C VAL A 146 -3.67 15.81 15.80
N VAL A 147 -3.92 16.13 17.07
CA VAL A 147 -3.57 17.41 17.70
C VAL A 147 -2.48 17.16 18.74
N PHE A 148 -1.35 17.85 18.63
CA PHE A 148 -0.19 17.65 19.52
C PHE A 148 -0.16 18.62 20.71
N ASN A 149 -0.72 19.82 20.56
CA ASN A 149 -0.78 20.83 21.62
C ASN A 149 -1.98 21.76 21.40
N ASP A 150 -2.34 22.52 22.44
CA ASP A 150 -3.52 23.41 22.41
C ASP A 150 -3.37 24.63 21.47
N GLU A 151 -2.14 24.89 20.99
CA GLU A 151 -1.82 26.01 20.09
C GLU A 151 -1.93 25.63 18.60
N ASP A 152 -1.90 24.33 18.29
CA ASP A 152 -1.98 23.78 16.95
C ASP A 152 -3.23 22.92 16.81
N ASP A 153 -4.19 23.35 15.99
CA ASP A 153 -5.42 22.60 15.70
C ASP A 153 -5.21 21.31 14.87
N GLY A 154 -3.95 20.97 14.55
CA GLY A 154 -3.57 19.83 13.72
C GLY A 154 -3.93 20.00 12.24
N GLY A 155 -4.44 21.18 11.86
CA GLY A 155 -4.93 21.46 10.51
C GLY A 155 -6.11 20.58 10.06
N ASP A 156 -6.36 20.56 8.75
CA ASP A 156 -7.46 19.81 8.15
C ASP A 156 -6.91 18.55 7.46
N PRO A 157 -7.26 17.33 7.95
CA PRO A 157 -6.93 16.09 7.24
C PRO A 157 -7.41 16.16 5.80
N PHE A 158 -6.65 15.57 4.87
CA PHE A 158 -6.99 15.63 3.46
C PHE A 158 -6.57 14.37 2.71
N ILE A 159 -7.12 14.16 1.53
CA ILE A 159 -6.76 13.08 0.60
C ILE A 159 -6.98 13.53 -0.84
N SER A 160 -6.08 13.14 -1.73
CA SER A 160 -6.11 13.51 -3.15
C SER A 160 -6.68 12.39 -4.02
N SER A 161 -6.34 11.12 -3.74
CA SER A 161 -6.91 9.99 -4.46
C SER A 161 -6.94 8.69 -3.65
N LEU A 162 -7.83 7.78 -4.04
CA LEU A 162 -7.94 6.42 -3.52
C LEU A 162 -8.09 5.44 -4.67
N HIS A 163 -7.19 4.46 -4.76
CA HIS A 163 -7.22 3.40 -5.76
C HIS A 163 -7.39 2.06 -5.08
N LEU A 164 -8.28 1.22 -5.60
CA LEU A 164 -8.52 -0.13 -5.09
C LEU A 164 -8.46 -1.14 -6.23
N ARG A 165 -7.62 -2.17 -6.06
CA ARG A 165 -7.43 -3.27 -7.01
C ARG A 165 -7.60 -4.59 -6.29
N ARG A 166 -8.49 -5.45 -6.81
CA ARG A 166 -8.61 -6.83 -6.34
C ARG A 166 -7.42 -7.65 -6.82
N LEU A 167 -6.78 -8.39 -5.91
CA LEU A 167 -5.66 -9.27 -6.22
C LEU A 167 -6.15 -10.68 -6.56
N LYS A 168 -5.29 -11.45 -7.23
CA LYS A 168 -5.56 -12.86 -7.53
C LYS A 168 -5.59 -13.68 -6.25
N LYS A 169 -6.47 -14.67 -6.21
CA LYS A 169 -6.53 -15.64 -5.11
C LYS A 169 -5.17 -16.33 -4.95
N GLY A 170 -4.65 -16.39 -3.73
CA GLY A 170 -3.32 -16.95 -3.47
C GLY A 170 -2.21 -15.90 -3.41
N MET A 171 -2.41 -14.74 -4.05
CA MET A 171 -1.40 -13.70 -4.12
C MET A 171 -1.25 -13.03 -2.75
N TYR A 172 -0.01 -12.96 -2.25
CA TYR A 172 0.30 -12.49 -0.91
C TYR A 172 -0.38 -13.27 0.23
N ASP A 173 -0.87 -14.50 0.02
CA ASP A 173 -1.52 -15.32 1.07
C ASP A 173 -0.80 -15.35 2.44
N PRO A 174 0.55 -15.43 2.51
CA PRO A 174 1.24 -15.40 3.80
C PRO A 174 1.15 -14.05 4.56
N PHE A 175 0.58 -13.00 3.96
CA PHE A 175 0.61 -11.63 4.46
C PHE A 175 -0.81 -11.04 4.45
N VAL A 176 -1.36 -10.76 5.63
CA VAL A 176 -2.77 -10.33 5.78
C VAL A 176 -2.91 -8.79 5.74
N SER A 177 -1.84 -8.09 6.10
CA SER A 177 -1.84 -6.66 6.36
C SER A 177 -0.45 -6.09 6.10
N SER A 178 -0.20 -5.53 4.91
CA SER A 178 1.12 -4.98 4.58
C SER A 178 1.12 -3.60 3.98
N GLU A 179 2.17 -2.81 4.24
CA GLU A 179 2.34 -1.45 3.75
C GLU A 179 3.65 -1.25 2.97
N GLN A 180 3.61 -0.42 1.93
CA GLN A 180 4.78 0.08 1.19
C GLN A 180 4.57 1.53 0.75
N SER A 181 5.62 2.35 0.76
CA SER A 181 5.63 3.71 0.19
C SER A 181 6.44 3.70 -1.10
N LEU A 182 5.90 4.25 -2.19
CA LEU A 182 6.45 4.05 -3.54
C LEU A 182 6.40 5.30 -4.43
N PHE A 183 7.35 5.33 -5.36
CA PHE A 183 7.29 6.06 -6.63
C PHE A 183 7.31 5.01 -7.77
N SER A 184 6.92 5.35 -9.01
CA SER A 184 6.80 4.34 -10.08
C SER A 184 7.33 4.81 -11.43
N GLU A 185 8.07 3.95 -12.10
CA GLU A 185 8.43 4.01 -13.51
C GLU A 185 7.53 3.08 -14.35
N TRP A 186 7.21 1.89 -13.82
CA TRP A 186 6.28 0.94 -14.44
C TRP A 186 5.05 0.70 -13.57
N ARG A 187 3.87 0.69 -14.20
CA ARG A 187 2.56 0.45 -13.57
C ARG A 187 1.55 -0.03 -14.61
N TYR A 188 0.25 0.07 -14.35
CA TYR A 188 -0.76 -0.21 -15.39
C TYR A 188 -0.53 0.66 -16.66
N PRO A 189 -0.59 0.09 -17.88
CA PRO A 189 -1.10 -1.24 -18.22
C PRO A 189 -0.11 -2.40 -18.16
N ASP A 190 1.17 -2.14 -17.90
CA ASP A 190 2.22 -3.16 -17.87
C ASP A 190 2.05 -4.12 -16.68
N ASP A 191 1.57 -3.61 -15.55
CA ASP A 191 1.09 -4.42 -14.44
C ASP A 191 -0.44 -4.43 -14.36
N LYS A 192 -1.05 -5.61 -14.52
CA LYS A 192 -2.50 -5.80 -14.45
C LYS A 192 -3.11 -5.55 -13.06
N TYR A 193 -2.29 -5.63 -12.00
CA TYR A 193 -2.67 -5.28 -10.64
C TYR A 193 -2.36 -3.83 -10.28
N ASP A 194 -1.78 -3.07 -11.22
CA ASP A 194 -1.33 -1.69 -11.06
C ASP A 194 -0.36 -1.51 -9.90
N ARG A 195 0.44 -2.52 -9.52
CA ARG A 195 1.55 -2.31 -8.59
C ARG A 195 2.55 -1.33 -9.19
N TRP A 196 3.21 -0.58 -8.31
CA TRP A 196 4.19 0.41 -8.70
C TRP A 196 5.59 -0.15 -8.60
N TRP A 197 6.29 -0.16 -9.73
CA TRP A 197 7.67 -0.62 -9.81
C TRP A 197 8.56 0.57 -10.12
N THR A 198 9.65 0.72 -9.36
CA THR A 198 10.64 1.78 -9.54
C THR A 198 12.03 1.18 -9.57
N SER A 199 12.89 1.75 -10.40
CA SER A 199 14.33 1.50 -10.31
C SER A 199 14.85 1.85 -8.92
N TYR A 200 15.81 1.05 -8.45
CA TYR A 200 16.45 1.29 -7.17
C TYR A 200 17.49 2.42 -7.30
N PRO A 201 17.46 3.47 -6.45
CA PRO A 201 18.22 4.70 -6.71
C PRO A 201 19.74 4.60 -6.50
N ASP A 202 20.28 3.50 -5.96
CA ASP A 202 21.71 3.36 -5.69
C ASP A 202 22.47 2.69 -6.85
N GLU A 203 22.60 3.41 -7.97
CA GLU A 203 23.33 2.95 -9.16
C GLU A 203 24.83 2.68 -8.91
N ALA A 204 25.40 3.17 -7.80
CA ALA A 204 26.83 3.01 -7.51
C ALA A 204 27.18 1.62 -6.94
N ALA A 205 26.20 0.85 -6.47
CA ALA A 205 26.42 -0.43 -5.80
C ALA A 205 26.32 -1.65 -6.73
N TRP A 206 25.79 -1.50 -7.96
CA TRP A 206 25.50 -2.60 -8.88
C TRP A 206 25.56 -2.17 -10.34
N THR A 207 25.54 -3.14 -11.26
CA THR A 207 25.44 -2.93 -12.70
C THR A 207 24.15 -3.53 -13.22
N GLU A 208 23.42 -2.78 -14.04
CA GLU A 208 22.21 -3.26 -14.70
C GLU A 208 22.55 -4.11 -15.93
N ILE A 209 21.81 -5.21 -16.08
CA ILE A 209 21.73 -5.97 -17.32
C ILE A 209 20.26 -6.02 -17.77
N SER A 210 20.05 -6.13 -19.08
CA SER A 210 18.70 -6.17 -19.65
C SER A 210 18.60 -7.13 -20.84
N THR A 211 17.36 -7.54 -21.15
CA THR A 211 17.04 -8.35 -22.32
C THR A 211 15.80 -7.83 -23.03
N ASN A 212 15.75 -7.99 -24.35
CA ASN A 212 14.56 -7.70 -25.15
C ASN A 212 13.60 -8.91 -25.22
N SER A 213 14.06 -10.09 -24.81
CA SER A 213 13.24 -11.31 -24.82
C SER A 213 12.19 -11.27 -23.71
N PRO A 214 10.92 -11.59 -23.97
CA PRO A 214 9.90 -11.59 -22.94
C PRO A 214 10.22 -12.64 -21.86
N VAL A 215 9.96 -12.31 -20.60
CA VAL A 215 10.12 -13.20 -19.46
C VAL A 215 8.75 -13.69 -19.02
N ALA A 216 8.58 -15.01 -18.93
CA ALA A 216 7.31 -15.60 -18.54
C ALA A 216 7.01 -15.31 -17.05
N PRO A 217 5.84 -14.76 -16.70
CA PRO A 217 5.52 -14.41 -15.33
C PRO A 217 5.33 -15.66 -14.46
N ASP A 218 5.59 -15.52 -13.15
CA ASP A 218 5.34 -16.58 -12.19
C ASP A 218 3.83 -16.75 -11.92
N PRO A 219 3.36 -17.93 -11.49
CA PRO A 219 1.93 -18.17 -11.31
C PRO A 219 1.31 -17.51 -10.07
N VAL A 220 2.11 -17.03 -9.12
CA VAL A 220 1.67 -16.50 -7.82
C VAL A 220 1.54 -14.98 -7.86
N PHE A 221 2.65 -14.27 -8.07
CA PHE A 221 2.73 -12.80 -8.06
C PHE A 221 2.56 -12.19 -9.46
N GLU A 222 2.77 -12.98 -10.51
CA GLU A 222 2.59 -12.58 -11.90
C GLU A 222 3.26 -11.22 -12.20
N THR A 223 4.51 -11.07 -11.74
CA THR A 223 5.31 -9.86 -11.95
C THR A 223 5.41 -9.52 -13.45
N PRO A 224 5.29 -8.24 -13.85
CA PRO A 224 5.32 -7.85 -15.26
C PRO A 224 6.60 -8.28 -15.97
N SER A 225 6.48 -8.69 -17.23
CA SER A 225 7.65 -9.07 -18.04
C SER A 225 8.66 -7.92 -18.14
N LEU A 226 8.21 -6.67 -18.28
CA LEU A 226 9.11 -5.51 -18.37
C LEU A 226 10.00 -5.35 -17.13
N VAL A 227 9.43 -5.58 -15.94
CA VAL A 227 10.16 -5.56 -14.67
C VAL A 227 11.16 -6.72 -14.61
N MET A 228 10.76 -7.89 -15.09
CA MET A 228 11.61 -9.08 -15.05
C MET A 228 12.66 -9.12 -16.16
N GLN A 229 12.62 -8.20 -17.13
CA GLN A 229 13.57 -8.09 -18.25
C GLN A 229 14.85 -7.34 -17.89
N THR A 230 14.89 -6.70 -16.72
CA THR A 230 16.09 -6.08 -16.16
C THR A 230 16.54 -6.86 -14.92
N ALA A 231 17.82 -6.75 -14.58
CA ALA A 231 18.36 -7.26 -13.34
C ALA A 231 19.60 -6.49 -12.89
N ALA A 232 19.75 -6.38 -11.57
CA ALA A 232 20.97 -5.91 -10.92
C ALA A 232 21.98 -7.05 -10.81
N THR A 233 23.25 -6.73 -11.02
CA THR A 233 24.41 -7.62 -10.84
C THR A 233 25.51 -6.89 -10.07
N PRO A 234 26.41 -7.58 -9.35
CA PRO A 234 27.58 -6.96 -8.74
C PRO A 234 28.47 -6.28 -9.78
N LEU A 235 29.13 -5.18 -9.39
CA LEU A 235 30.10 -4.45 -10.22
C LEU A 235 31.26 -5.32 -10.71
N THR A 236 31.59 -6.39 -9.98
CA THR A 236 32.66 -7.32 -10.31
C THR A 236 32.18 -8.74 -10.15
N ALA A 237 32.45 -9.61 -11.13
CA ALA A 237 31.88 -10.96 -11.20
C ALA A 237 32.10 -11.87 -9.97
N LYS A 238 33.12 -11.59 -9.15
CA LYS A 238 33.45 -12.35 -7.93
C LYS A 238 32.92 -11.74 -6.64
N GLN A 239 32.32 -10.56 -6.69
CA GLN A 239 31.75 -9.93 -5.51
C GLN A 239 30.31 -10.42 -5.29
N PRO A 240 29.86 -10.51 -4.03
CA PRO A 240 28.45 -10.73 -3.76
C PRO A 240 27.62 -9.52 -4.20
N LEU A 241 26.35 -9.76 -4.55
CA LEU A 241 25.36 -8.69 -4.63
C LEU A 241 24.78 -8.50 -3.24
N ILE A 242 25.04 -7.35 -2.64
CA ILE A 242 24.54 -7.02 -1.30
C ILE A 242 23.47 -5.94 -1.46
N MET A 243 22.30 -6.24 -0.92
CA MET A 243 21.17 -5.35 -0.93
C MET A 243 20.89 -4.91 0.49
N GLU A 244 21.15 -3.63 0.75
CA GLU A 244 20.98 -3.02 2.06
C GLU A 244 19.93 -1.93 2.00
N TRP A 245 19.01 -1.97 2.97
CA TRP A 245 18.02 -0.92 3.20
C TRP A 245 18.00 -0.58 4.68
N THR A 246 17.98 0.70 4.97
CA THR A 246 17.72 1.23 6.31
C THR A 246 16.27 1.69 6.39
N THR A 247 15.60 1.38 7.50
CA THR A 247 14.29 1.95 7.79
C THR A 247 14.45 3.01 8.88
N ASN A 248 14.02 4.24 8.62
CA ASN A 248 14.11 5.33 9.58
C ASN A 248 13.05 5.27 10.70
N VAL A 249 12.36 4.13 10.85
CA VAL A 249 11.13 4.08 11.62
C VAL A 249 11.23 3.10 12.79
N ASN A 250 11.21 3.67 13.99
CA ASN A 250 11.08 2.95 15.26
C ASN A 250 9.63 2.48 15.43
N TYR A 251 9.17 1.52 14.63
CA TYR A 251 7.94 0.81 14.95
C TYR A 251 8.23 -0.32 15.93
N TYR A 252 7.29 -0.59 16.84
CA TYR A 252 7.40 -1.67 17.83
C TYR A 252 7.43 -3.06 17.18
N ASP A 253 6.91 -3.20 15.95
CA ASP A 253 6.97 -4.42 15.12
C ASP A 253 7.57 -4.10 13.74
N ASN A 254 8.83 -4.49 13.53
CA ASN A 254 9.57 -4.26 12.28
C ASN A 254 9.72 -5.54 11.44
N THR A 255 8.74 -6.44 11.49
CA THR A 255 8.73 -7.64 10.64
C THR A 255 8.19 -7.28 9.26
N HIS A 256 8.97 -7.62 8.23
CA HIS A 256 8.56 -7.39 6.86
C HIS A 256 8.54 -8.70 6.10
N CYS A 257 7.58 -8.78 5.19
CA CYS A 257 7.61 -9.69 4.07
C CYS A 257 8.60 -9.16 3.04
N VAL A 258 9.55 -10.01 2.66
CA VAL A 258 10.44 -9.77 1.53
C VAL A 258 10.08 -10.77 0.44
N ILE A 259 9.93 -10.28 -0.79
CA ILE A 259 9.73 -11.12 -1.99
C ILE A 259 10.84 -10.79 -2.98
N LEU A 260 11.71 -11.76 -3.23
CA LEU A 260 12.77 -11.67 -4.22
C LEU A 260 12.28 -12.31 -5.52
N HIS A 261 12.31 -11.56 -6.62
CA HIS A 261 11.92 -12.04 -7.94
C HIS A 261 13.17 -12.29 -8.80
N PHE A 262 13.24 -13.48 -9.39
CA PHE A 262 14.37 -13.94 -10.19
C PHE A 262 13.96 -14.49 -11.55
N ALA A 263 14.78 -14.23 -12.57
CA ALA A 263 14.77 -14.85 -13.88
C ALA A 263 16.17 -14.74 -14.50
N GLU A 264 16.67 -15.82 -15.12
CA GLU A 264 17.87 -15.71 -15.95
C GLU A 264 17.49 -15.05 -17.27
N ILE A 265 18.12 -13.92 -17.58
CA ILE A 265 17.78 -13.06 -18.72
C ILE A 265 18.90 -12.97 -19.76
N GLN A 266 20.09 -13.47 -19.43
CA GLN A 266 21.16 -13.61 -20.39
C GLN A 266 20.98 -14.93 -21.15
N ASP A 267 20.99 -14.85 -22.48
CA ASP A 267 20.97 -16.03 -23.33
C ASP A 267 22.35 -16.71 -23.26
N ASN A 268 22.47 -17.65 -22.32
CA ASN A 268 23.68 -18.41 -22.01
C ASN A 268 23.96 -19.44 -23.12
N THR A 269 24.23 -18.94 -24.33
CA THR A 269 24.49 -19.76 -25.53
C THR A 269 25.74 -20.63 -25.40
N SER A 270 26.63 -20.33 -24.44
CA SER A 270 27.72 -21.22 -24.05
C SER A 270 27.25 -22.25 -23.02
N LYS A 271 27.53 -23.54 -23.27
CA LYS A 271 27.30 -24.63 -22.31
C LYS A 271 28.08 -24.48 -20.98
N THR A 272 29.02 -23.55 -20.91
CA THR A 272 29.82 -23.26 -19.72
C THR A 272 29.24 -22.15 -18.85
N ASP A 273 28.27 -21.40 -19.37
CA ASP A 273 27.72 -20.24 -18.68
C ASP A 273 26.64 -20.70 -17.72
N ARG A 274 26.95 -20.62 -16.43
CA ARG A 274 26.12 -21.11 -15.35
C ARG A 274 26.05 -20.02 -14.30
N ARG A 275 24.83 -19.66 -13.92
CA ARG A 275 24.55 -18.82 -12.77
C ARG A 275 23.99 -19.66 -11.63
N GLU A 276 24.75 -19.73 -10.56
CA GLU A 276 24.35 -20.40 -9.33
C GLU A 276 24.87 -19.60 -8.13
N PHE A 277 24.00 -19.30 -7.17
CA PHE A 277 24.38 -18.49 -6.01
C PHE A 277 23.63 -18.91 -4.75
N ASN A 278 24.28 -18.67 -3.61
CA ASN A 278 23.66 -18.77 -2.31
C ASN A 278 22.94 -17.45 -1.99
N ILE A 279 21.78 -17.56 -1.37
CA ILE A 279 20.96 -16.45 -0.90
C ILE A 279 20.96 -16.51 0.62
N SER A 280 21.32 -15.41 1.26
CA SER A 280 21.28 -15.29 2.71
C SER A 280 20.71 -13.95 3.14
N ALA A 281 19.97 -13.93 4.25
CA ALA A 281 19.35 -12.72 4.75
C ALA A 281 19.30 -12.73 6.28
N GLY A 282 20.28 -12.12 6.95
CA GLY A 282 20.28 -11.88 8.41
C GLY A 282 19.89 -13.06 9.31
N GLY A 283 20.17 -14.31 8.91
CA GLY A 283 19.73 -15.53 9.59
C GLY A 283 18.26 -15.95 9.35
N SER A 284 17.45 -15.09 8.74
CA SER A 284 16.05 -15.37 8.35
C SER A 284 15.94 -16.26 7.12
N LEU A 285 16.95 -16.22 6.24
CA LEU A 285 17.04 -17.05 5.05
C LEU A 285 18.46 -17.56 4.85
N SER A 286 18.56 -18.83 4.44
CA SER A 286 19.75 -19.42 3.84
C SER A 286 19.28 -20.42 2.78
N SER A 287 19.61 -20.18 1.51
CA SER A 287 19.25 -21.11 0.44
C SER A 287 20.05 -22.41 0.58
N ASN A 288 19.34 -23.53 0.68
CA ASN A 288 19.94 -24.85 0.55
C ASN A 288 18.91 -25.78 -0.14
N PRO A 289 19.18 -26.25 -1.37
CA PRO A 289 20.42 -26.10 -2.16
C PRO A 289 20.66 -24.67 -2.68
N PRO A 290 21.84 -24.40 -3.30
CA PRO A 290 22.09 -23.14 -4.01
C PRO A 290 21.02 -22.86 -5.06
N TYR A 291 20.76 -21.57 -5.31
CA TYR A 291 19.72 -21.13 -6.22
C TYR A 291 20.27 -20.92 -7.64
N ALA A 292 19.51 -21.40 -8.63
CA ALA A 292 19.78 -21.17 -10.05
C ALA A 292 18.47 -20.70 -10.70
N PRO A 293 18.40 -19.43 -11.17
CA PRO A 293 17.17 -18.90 -11.76
C PRO A 293 16.89 -19.55 -13.13
N PRO A 294 15.61 -19.81 -13.48
CA PRO A 294 15.28 -20.38 -14.78
C PRO A 294 15.37 -19.32 -15.90
N LEU A 295 15.77 -19.77 -17.09
CA LEU A 295 15.91 -18.93 -18.28
C LEU A 295 14.56 -18.40 -18.75
N LEU A 296 14.45 -17.07 -18.86
CA LEU A 296 13.27 -16.33 -19.35
C LEU A 296 11.95 -16.76 -18.67
N SER A 297 12.03 -17.18 -17.42
CA SER A 297 10.89 -17.53 -16.59
C SER A 297 11.09 -16.96 -15.20
N SER A 298 10.05 -16.36 -14.64
CA SER A 298 10.09 -15.81 -13.29
C SER A 298 9.88 -16.89 -12.24
N GLN A 299 10.63 -16.77 -11.16
CA GLN A 299 10.43 -17.47 -9.91
C GLN A 299 10.63 -16.49 -8.75
N ASN A 300 10.15 -16.87 -7.57
CA ASN A 300 10.18 -16.03 -6.40
C ASN A 300 10.64 -16.82 -5.17
N ILE A 301 11.29 -16.11 -4.28
CA ILE A 301 11.61 -16.56 -2.92
C ILE A 301 11.06 -15.49 -1.99
N TYR A 302 10.21 -15.89 -1.06
CA TYR A 302 9.62 -14.98 -0.09
C TYR A 302 9.79 -15.50 1.33
N PHE A 303 9.99 -14.58 2.26
CA PHE A 303 10.26 -14.90 3.65
C PHE A 303 9.95 -13.69 4.55
N ASN A 304 9.78 -13.95 5.85
CA ASN A 304 9.67 -12.90 6.84
C ASN A 304 11.07 -12.52 7.33
N TYR A 305 11.36 -11.23 7.37
CA TYR A 305 12.59 -10.67 7.88
C TYR A 305 12.24 -9.66 8.98
N THR A 306 12.62 -9.96 10.22
CA THR A 306 12.50 -9.02 11.34
C THR A 306 13.76 -8.17 11.43
N LEU A 307 13.60 -6.86 11.26
CA LEU A 307 14.72 -5.93 11.33
C LEU A 307 15.23 -5.75 12.77
N VAL A 308 16.56 -5.80 12.90
CA VAL A 308 17.25 -5.34 14.11
C VAL A 308 17.86 -3.95 13.89
N ASN A 309 18.56 -3.73 12.75
CA ASN A 309 19.18 -2.45 12.40
C ASN A 309 18.98 -2.08 10.92
N ALA A 310 19.31 -3.01 10.01
CA ALA A 310 19.17 -2.84 8.57
C ALA A 310 18.83 -4.18 7.91
N TYR A 311 18.25 -4.13 6.72
CA TYR A 311 18.22 -5.28 5.83
C TYR A 311 19.62 -5.53 5.31
N ASN A 312 20.03 -6.79 5.30
CA ASN A 312 21.16 -7.22 4.50
C ASN A 312 20.79 -8.56 3.86
N ILE A 313 20.49 -8.50 2.56
CA ILE A 313 20.27 -9.66 1.72
C ILE A 313 21.49 -9.79 0.82
N THR A 314 22.18 -10.92 0.93
CA THR A 314 23.41 -11.20 0.20
C THR A 314 23.17 -12.35 -0.77
N LEU A 315 23.48 -12.11 -2.04
CA LEU A 315 23.60 -13.14 -3.07
C LEU A 315 25.09 -13.38 -3.36
N GLU A 316 25.55 -14.62 -3.19
CA GLU A 316 26.97 -14.97 -3.36
C GLU A 316 27.12 -16.11 -4.36
N ALA A 317 27.88 -15.89 -5.44
CA ALA A 317 28.15 -16.91 -6.44
C ALA A 317 28.79 -18.17 -5.82
N THR A 318 28.33 -19.35 -6.22
CA THR A 318 28.99 -20.61 -5.83
C THR A 318 30.29 -20.81 -6.61
N SER A 319 31.14 -21.74 -6.15
CA SER A 319 32.34 -22.14 -6.90
C SER A 319 32.05 -22.76 -8.28
N ASN A 320 30.80 -23.18 -8.53
CA ASN A 320 30.37 -23.73 -9.82
C ASN A 320 29.81 -22.66 -10.77
N SER A 321 29.62 -21.43 -10.29
CA SER A 321 29.09 -20.33 -11.08
C SER A 321 30.18 -19.68 -11.91
N THR A 322 29.91 -19.47 -13.20
CA THR A 322 30.77 -18.70 -14.10
C THR A 322 30.26 -17.28 -14.30
N LEU A 323 29.00 -17.03 -13.94
CA LEU A 323 28.36 -15.72 -13.96
C LEU A 323 28.13 -15.21 -12.53
N PRO A 324 28.12 -13.88 -12.31
CA PRO A 324 27.77 -13.31 -11.00
C PRO A 324 26.33 -13.63 -10.59
N PRO A 325 25.91 -13.42 -9.32
CA PRO A 325 24.49 -13.41 -8.98
C PRO A 325 23.72 -12.30 -9.72
N LEU A 326 22.39 -12.43 -9.79
CA LEU A 326 21.50 -11.38 -10.28
C LEU A 326 20.24 -11.27 -9.42
N GLN A 327 19.59 -10.11 -9.47
CA GLN A 327 18.29 -9.85 -8.86
C GLN A 327 17.44 -9.02 -9.82
N ASN A 328 16.24 -9.49 -10.19
CA ASN A 328 15.39 -8.75 -11.13
C ASN A 328 14.57 -7.68 -10.41
N ALA A 329 13.83 -8.07 -9.38
CA ALA A 329 12.98 -7.15 -8.64
C ALA A 329 12.74 -7.61 -7.20
N ILE A 330 12.34 -6.69 -6.33
CA ILE A 330 12.10 -6.97 -4.92
C ILE A 330 10.86 -6.19 -4.48
N GLU A 331 9.98 -6.87 -3.74
CA GLU A 331 8.89 -6.24 -3.01
C GLU A 331 9.18 -6.33 -1.51
N LEU A 332 8.99 -5.23 -0.79
CA LEU A 332 9.16 -5.15 0.67
C LEU A 332 7.88 -4.61 1.30
N TYR A 333 7.32 -5.39 2.21
CA TYR A 333 6.01 -5.16 2.79
C TYR A 333 6.09 -5.26 4.30
N ARG A 334 5.86 -4.16 5.01
CA ARG A 334 5.82 -4.19 6.47
C ARG A 334 4.57 -4.92 6.93
N ILE A 335 4.69 -5.97 7.73
CA ILE A 335 3.53 -6.67 8.28
C ILE A 335 2.99 -5.86 9.46
N THR A 336 1.70 -5.52 9.42
CA THR A 336 1.04 -4.78 10.49
C THR A 336 0.10 -5.71 11.28
N PRO A 337 0.08 -5.61 12.63
CA PRO A 337 -0.82 -6.41 13.44
C PRO A 337 -2.27 -5.98 13.20
N VAL A 338 -3.18 -6.96 13.18
CA VAL A 338 -4.61 -6.72 13.07
C VAL A 338 -5.16 -6.40 14.46
N PRO A 339 -5.73 -5.20 14.70
CA PRO A 339 -6.25 -4.85 16.01
C PRO A 339 -7.58 -5.56 16.28
N THR A 340 -7.81 -5.88 17.56
CA THR A 340 -9.06 -6.49 18.02
C THR A 340 -10.19 -5.45 17.98
N PRO A 341 -11.35 -5.76 17.39
CA PRO A 341 -12.52 -4.87 17.43
C PRO A 341 -13.10 -4.76 18.85
N THR A 342 -13.95 -3.76 19.06
CA THR A 342 -14.79 -3.67 20.24
C THR A 342 -15.66 -4.92 20.38
N TYR A 343 -15.89 -5.36 21.61
CA TYR A 343 -16.68 -6.54 21.91
C TYR A 343 -18.04 -6.51 21.21
N ALA A 344 -18.27 -7.53 20.36
CA ALA A 344 -19.39 -7.54 19.42
C ALA A 344 -20.75 -7.43 20.11
N GLN A 345 -20.92 -7.99 21.31
CA GLN A 345 -22.22 -7.89 22.01
C GLN A 345 -22.51 -6.48 22.51
N ASP A 346 -21.49 -5.70 22.90
CA ASP A 346 -21.67 -4.31 23.30
C ASP A 346 -22.10 -3.47 22.07
N VAL A 347 -21.49 -3.73 20.91
CA VAL A 347 -21.86 -3.09 19.64
C VAL A 347 -23.31 -3.41 19.25
N ILE A 348 -23.71 -4.68 19.36
CA ILE A 348 -25.10 -5.13 19.07
C ILE A 348 -26.09 -4.45 20.02
N ALA A 349 -25.77 -4.40 21.32
CA ALA A 349 -26.63 -3.78 22.33
C ALA A 349 -26.85 -2.28 22.05
N ILE A 350 -25.78 -1.54 21.76
CA ILE A 350 -25.89 -0.11 21.46
C ILE A 350 -26.63 0.15 20.16
N ASN A 351 -26.39 -0.63 19.11
CA ASN A 351 -27.15 -0.47 17.86
C ASN A 351 -28.64 -0.74 18.07
N SER A 352 -28.99 -1.72 18.92
CA SER A 352 -30.40 -1.99 19.28
C SER A 352 -31.04 -0.79 20.01
N ILE A 353 -30.33 -0.16 20.94
CA ILE A 353 -30.79 1.05 21.65
C ILE A 353 -30.96 2.24 20.69
N LYS A 354 -29.99 2.43 19.77
CA LYS A 354 -30.07 3.48 18.74
C LYS A 354 -31.30 3.31 17.86
N ASP A 355 -31.58 2.07 17.44
CA ASP A 355 -32.73 1.75 16.59
C ASP A 355 -34.06 1.93 17.35
N GLU A 356 -34.16 1.42 18.58
CA GLU A 356 -35.37 1.53 19.42
C GLU A 356 -35.73 2.99 19.71
N HIS A 357 -34.74 3.82 20.00
CA HIS A 357 -34.94 5.23 20.38
C HIS A 357 -34.74 6.21 19.23
N SER A 358 -34.48 5.74 18.00
CA SER A 358 -34.15 6.59 16.84
C SER A 358 -33.03 7.61 17.11
N ILE A 359 -32.02 7.20 17.89
CA ILE A 359 -30.86 8.03 18.25
C ILE A 359 -29.83 7.97 17.13
N ASN A 360 -29.52 9.11 16.53
CA ASN A 360 -28.43 9.24 15.57
C ASN A 360 -27.21 9.88 16.23
N LEU A 361 -26.25 9.05 16.64
CA LEU A 361 -24.96 9.50 17.19
C LEU A 361 -23.94 9.90 16.11
N GLY A 362 -24.25 9.71 14.82
CA GLY A 362 -23.28 9.93 13.73
C GLY A 362 -22.10 8.95 13.72
N TRP A 363 -22.02 8.01 14.67
CA TRP A 363 -21.01 6.96 14.72
C TRP A 363 -21.14 6.00 13.53
N ILE A 364 -20.03 5.84 12.80
CA ILE A 364 -19.82 4.81 11.78
C ILE A 364 -18.58 3.97 12.12
N GLY A 365 -18.63 2.66 11.93
CA GLY A 365 -17.47 1.76 12.15
C GLY A 365 -17.39 1.22 13.58
N ASP A 366 -16.19 1.08 14.13
CA ASP A 366 -15.99 0.61 15.51
C ASP A 366 -16.18 1.75 16.54
N PRO A 367 -16.83 1.48 17.69
CA PRO A 367 -17.19 2.53 18.64
C PRO A 367 -16.02 3.04 19.47
N CYS A 368 -14.99 2.21 19.71
CA CYS A 368 -13.91 2.50 20.64
C CYS A 368 -12.55 2.71 19.97
N SER A 369 -12.36 2.11 18.79
CA SER A 369 -11.08 2.11 18.07
C SER A 369 -11.14 2.99 16.82
N PRO A 370 -10.08 3.75 16.48
CA PRO A 370 -8.85 3.93 17.27
C PRO A 370 -9.03 4.85 18.47
N TYR A 371 -10.06 5.70 18.44
CA TYR A 371 -10.47 6.55 19.55
C TYR A 371 -11.98 6.37 19.77
N PRO A 372 -12.48 6.45 21.01
CA PRO A 372 -13.92 6.42 21.25
C PRO A 372 -14.65 7.55 20.52
N TRP A 373 -15.87 7.28 20.04
CA TRP A 373 -16.74 8.35 19.56
C TRP A 373 -17.15 9.28 20.71
N PRO A 374 -17.47 10.57 20.46
CA PRO A 374 -17.66 11.57 21.51
C PRO A 374 -18.68 11.18 22.58
N GLU A 375 -19.72 10.42 22.21
CA GLU A 375 -20.81 9.97 23.06
C GLU A 375 -20.59 8.57 23.65
N ILE A 376 -19.43 7.96 23.44
CA ILE A 376 -19.12 6.60 23.88
C ILE A 376 -17.92 6.61 24.82
N ALA A 377 -18.06 6.03 26.00
CA ALA A 377 -16.92 5.70 26.86
C ALA A 377 -16.55 4.23 26.68
N CYS A 378 -15.25 3.98 26.55
CA CYS A 378 -14.70 2.65 26.39
C CYS A 378 -13.70 2.32 27.50
N GLY A 379 -13.60 1.05 27.84
CA GLY A 379 -12.64 0.52 28.81
C GLY A 379 -12.14 -0.86 28.39
N ASN A 380 -11.06 -1.32 29.01
CA ASN A 380 -10.49 -2.63 28.73
C ASN A 380 -10.83 -3.61 29.86
N ASP A 381 -11.33 -4.79 29.49
CA ASP A 381 -11.61 -5.91 30.40
C ASP A 381 -10.90 -7.16 29.85
N PHE A 382 -9.82 -7.60 30.51
CA PHE A 382 -8.97 -8.72 30.07
C PHE A 382 -8.58 -8.68 28.57
N ASP A 383 -7.98 -7.57 28.11
CA ASP A 383 -7.59 -7.31 26.72
C ASP A 383 -8.75 -7.23 25.70
N ILE A 384 -9.99 -7.21 26.17
CA ILE A 384 -11.17 -6.96 25.37
C ILE A 384 -11.59 -5.50 25.55
N THR A 385 -11.67 -4.76 24.44
CA THR A 385 -12.24 -3.40 24.44
C THR A 385 -13.76 -3.48 24.58
N ARG A 386 -14.29 -2.88 25.64
CA ARG A 386 -15.71 -2.87 26.02
C ARG A 386 -16.28 -1.46 25.99
N ILE A 387 -17.57 -1.35 25.69
CA ILE A 387 -18.30 -0.09 25.87
C ILE A 387 -18.78 -0.01 27.31
N THR A 388 -18.34 1.02 28.04
CA THR A 388 -18.62 1.19 29.47
C THR A 388 -19.73 2.21 29.73
N LYS A 389 -19.98 3.12 28.79
CA LYS A 389 -21.05 4.13 28.88
C LYS A 389 -21.46 4.67 27.50
N MET A 390 -22.72 5.08 27.40
CA MET A 390 -23.31 5.89 26.33
C MET A 390 -24.05 7.09 26.94
#